data_AF-A0A077FIQ5-F1
#
_entry.id   AF-A0A077FIQ5-F1
#
_cell.length_a   1.000
_cell.length_b   1.000
_cell.length_c   1.000
_cell.angle_alpha   90.00
_cell.angle_beta   90.00
_cell.angle_gamma   90.00
#
_symmetry.space_group_name_H-M   'P 1'
#
loop_
_entity.id
_entity.type
_entity.pdbx_description
1 polymer ?
#
loop_
_entity_poly.entity_id
_entity_poly.type
_entity_poly.pdbx_seq_one_letter_code
_entity_poly.pdbx_strand_id
1 'polypeptide(L)'
;MKISERNRSEAIRNVRLKISLLKEMFSNSDLPTDEYYPKTLRQFNNWDLSQNTVRFRENTPPITRNANDTLNKYPELKSEVVASLHASMLVRTKNSSSNRTDKIGKFKEEIGRLKKYISVLESYTASQKLELVRVNELLEDKVNSLNSAIAELKRKLRDANSN
;
A
#
# COMPACT_ATOMS: atom_id res chain seq x y z
N MET A 1 15.31 -48.07 -19.62
CA MET A 1 15.77 -46.67 -19.42
C MET A 1 17.18 -46.71 -18.87
N LYS A 2 18.15 -46.05 -19.50
CA LYS A 2 19.55 -46.10 -19.06
C LYS A 2 19.69 -45.33 -17.73
N ILE A 3 20.56 -45.79 -16.83
CA ILE A 3 20.80 -45.14 -15.52
C ILE A 3 21.14 -43.66 -15.69
N SER A 4 21.88 -43.30 -16.74
CA SER A 4 22.21 -41.92 -17.10
C SER A 4 20.99 -41.05 -17.43
N GLU A 5 19.99 -41.61 -18.10
CA GLU A 5 18.74 -40.91 -18.43
C GLU A 5 17.90 -40.67 -17.18
N ARG A 6 17.86 -41.65 -16.27
CA ARG A 6 17.17 -41.52 -14.98
C ARG A 6 17.78 -40.41 -14.14
N ASN A 7 19.11 -40.42 -13.99
CA ASN A 7 19.83 -39.41 -13.21
C ASN A 7 19.66 -38.01 -13.82
N ARG A 8 19.64 -37.91 -15.15
CA ARG A 8 19.36 -36.66 -15.86
C ARG A 8 17.94 -36.14 -15.56
N SER A 9 16.94 -36.99 -15.73
CA SER A 9 15.54 -36.62 -15.49
C SER A 9 15.30 -36.20 -14.04
N GLU A 10 15.94 -36.90 -13.10
CA GLU A 10 15.87 -36.57 -11.68
C GLU A 10 16.54 -35.24 -11.35
N ALA A 11 17.72 -34.95 -11.90
CA ALA A 11 18.39 -33.66 -11.72
C ALA A 11 17.55 -32.49 -12.27
N ILE A 12 16.96 -32.65 -13.46
CA ILE A 12 16.07 -31.65 -14.04
C ILE A 12 14.82 -31.45 -13.16
N ARG A 13 14.21 -32.54 -12.69
CA ARG A 13 13.06 -32.49 -11.78
C ARG A 13 13.40 -31.74 -10.50
N ASN A 14 14.54 -32.03 -9.88
CA ASN A 14 14.98 -31.37 -8.65
C ASN A 14 15.19 -29.87 -8.86
N VAL A 15 15.85 -29.46 -9.95
CA VAL A 15 16.01 -28.03 -10.29
C VAL A 15 14.65 -27.35 -10.47
N ARG A 16 13.72 -27.97 -11.19
CA ARG A 16 12.37 -27.41 -11.39
C ARG A 16 11.60 -27.26 -10.09
N LEU A 17 11.66 -28.26 -9.20
CA LEU A 17 11.03 -28.18 -7.87
C LEU A 17 11.57 -26.99 -7.07
N LYS A 18 12.90 -26.79 -7.05
CA LYS A 18 13.50 -25.63 -6.39
C LYS A 18 13.07 -24.30 -6.98
N ILE A 19 12.94 -24.21 -8.30
CA ILE A 19 12.44 -23.00 -8.98
C ILE A 19 10.98 -22.74 -8.56
N SER A 20 10.12 -23.75 -8.62
CA SER A 20 8.70 -23.63 -8.23
C SER A 20 8.57 -23.18 -6.78
N LEU A 21 9.35 -23.78 -5.88
CA LEU A 21 9.37 -23.41 -4.47
C LEU A 21 9.81 -21.94 -4.28
N LEU A 22 10.86 -21.52 -4.97
CA LEU A 22 11.31 -20.13 -4.93
C LEU A 22 10.27 -19.17 -5.50
N LYS A 23 9.47 -19.57 -6.50
CA LYS A 23 8.36 -18.75 -7.00
C LYS A 23 7.22 -18.69 -5.98
N GLU A 24 6.84 -19.81 -5.40
CA GLU A 24 5.74 -19.93 -4.42
C GLU A 24 6.02 -19.10 -3.15
N MET A 25 7.22 -19.22 -2.59
CA MET A 25 7.66 -18.45 -1.41
C MET A 25 7.52 -16.94 -1.59
N PHE A 26 7.57 -16.45 -2.83
CA PHE A 26 7.54 -15.01 -3.16
C PHE A 26 6.27 -14.59 -3.92
N SER A 27 5.33 -15.52 -4.14
CA SER A 27 4.02 -15.24 -4.76
C SER A 27 2.94 -14.95 -3.71
N ASN A 28 3.08 -15.51 -2.50
CA ASN A 28 2.16 -15.25 -1.39
C ASN A 28 2.50 -13.93 -0.69
N SER A 29 1.47 -13.15 -0.33
CA SER A 29 1.61 -11.82 0.29
C SER A 29 2.29 -11.86 1.67
N ASP A 30 2.16 -12.97 2.38
CA ASP A 30 2.92 -13.25 3.61
C ASP A 30 4.25 -13.90 3.22
N LEU A 31 5.23 -13.04 2.91
CA LEU A 31 6.60 -13.49 2.76
C LEU A 31 7.03 -14.18 4.05
N PRO A 32 7.56 -15.40 3.98
CA PRO A 32 8.12 -16.05 5.15
C PRO A 32 9.39 -15.29 5.57
N THR A 33 9.26 -14.39 6.54
CA THR A 33 10.33 -13.48 6.99
C THR A 33 11.53 -14.21 7.57
N ASP A 34 11.32 -15.43 8.07
CA ASP A 34 12.33 -16.21 8.78
C ASP A 34 12.84 -17.42 7.96
N GLU A 35 12.38 -17.60 6.73
CA GLU A 35 12.80 -18.74 5.91
C GLU A 35 14.05 -18.43 5.08
N TYR A 36 14.99 -19.38 5.12
CA TYR A 36 16.15 -19.33 4.26
C TYR A 36 15.75 -19.51 2.79
N TYR A 37 16.36 -18.72 1.91
CA TYR A 37 16.28 -18.90 0.47
C TYR A 37 17.60 -18.54 -0.20
N PRO A 38 17.96 -19.18 -1.32
CA PRO A 38 19.21 -18.90 -2.02
C PRO A 38 19.19 -17.53 -2.71
N LYS A 39 20.33 -16.84 -2.72
CA LYS A 39 20.53 -15.56 -3.42
C LYS A 39 21.51 -15.67 -4.60
N THR A 40 22.21 -16.80 -4.69
CA THR A 40 23.23 -17.07 -5.70
C THR A 40 23.06 -18.47 -6.28
N LEU A 41 23.61 -18.72 -7.47
CA LEU A 41 23.60 -20.05 -8.09
C LEU A 41 24.27 -21.11 -7.20
N ARG A 42 25.36 -20.76 -6.52
CA ARG A 42 26.07 -21.65 -5.59
C ARG A 42 25.16 -22.04 -4.42
N GLN A 43 24.46 -21.07 -3.83
CA GLN A 43 23.50 -21.34 -2.75
C GLN A 43 22.33 -22.18 -3.27
N PHE A 44 21.82 -21.89 -4.47
CA PHE A 44 20.74 -22.65 -5.09
C PHE A 44 21.11 -24.13 -5.31
N ASN A 45 22.33 -24.40 -5.78
CA ASN A 45 22.84 -25.78 -5.92
C ASN A 45 22.88 -26.48 -4.56
N ASN A 46 23.35 -25.81 -3.52
CA ASN A 46 23.47 -26.37 -2.17
C ASN A 46 22.17 -26.37 -1.35
N TRP A 47 21.09 -25.79 -1.87
CA TRP A 47 19.84 -25.66 -1.13
C TRP A 47 19.12 -27.00 -1.04
N ASP A 48 18.99 -27.54 0.16
CA ASP A 48 18.36 -28.81 0.50
C ASP A 48 17.33 -28.65 1.64
N LEU A 49 16.89 -27.41 1.86
CA LEU A 49 16.03 -26.99 2.98
C LEU A 49 16.61 -27.18 4.38
N SER A 50 17.84 -27.67 4.57
CA SER A 50 18.40 -27.89 5.91
C SER A 50 18.51 -26.63 6.77
N GLN A 51 18.56 -25.46 6.13
CA GLN A 51 18.60 -24.15 6.77
C GLN A 51 17.21 -23.52 6.96
N ASN A 52 16.15 -24.17 6.46
CA ASN A 52 14.77 -23.75 6.63
C ASN A 52 14.20 -24.29 7.95
N THR A 53 13.11 -23.68 8.42
CA THR A 53 12.47 -24.14 9.66
C THR A 53 11.94 -25.57 9.51
N VAL A 54 11.76 -26.26 10.64
CA VAL A 54 11.15 -27.61 10.65
C VAL A 54 9.76 -27.58 10.00
N ARG A 55 8.94 -26.59 10.37
CA ARG A 55 7.59 -26.40 9.81
C ARG A 55 7.63 -26.24 8.29
N PHE A 56 8.56 -25.46 7.75
CA PHE A 56 8.67 -25.29 6.31
C PHE A 56 9.10 -26.58 5.61
N ARG A 57 10.07 -27.30 6.19
CA ARG A 57 10.51 -28.61 5.67
C ARG A 57 9.39 -29.64 5.63
N GLU A 58 8.55 -29.70 6.65
CA GLU A 58 7.42 -30.65 6.72
C GLU A 58 6.33 -30.36 5.68
N ASN A 59 6.14 -29.08 5.32
CA ASN A 59 5.12 -28.67 4.35
C ASN A 59 5.63 -28.57 2.92
N THR A 60 6.92 -28.82 2.68
CA THR A 60 7.56 -28.65 1.38
C THR A 60 8.03 -29.99 0.81
N PRO A 61 7.84 -30.25 -0.50
CA PRO A 61 8.41 -31.43 -1.13
C PRO A 61 9.94 -31.50 -0.94
N PRO A 62 10.51 -32.68 -0.65
CA PRO A 62 11.94 -32.81 -0.42
C PRO A 62 12.72 -32.47 -1.69
N ILE A 63 13.72 -31.59 -1.54
CA ILE A 63 14.70 -31.23 -2.57
C ILE A 63 16.10 -31.59 -2.09
N THR A 64 16.99 -31.93 -3.03
CA THR A 64 18.36 -32.35 -2.73
C THR A 64 19.39 -31.38 -3.29
N ARG A 65 20.63 -31.46 -2.81
CA ARG A 65 21.74 -30.68 -3.39
C ARG A 65 21.99 -31.11 -4.84
N ASN A 66 22.24 -30.12 -5.70
CA ASN A 66 22.71 -30.36 -7.06
C ASN A 66 24.24 -30.39 -7.08
N ALA A 67 24.83 -31.21 -7.95
CA ALA A 67 26.25 -31.09 -8.27
C ALA A 67 26.53 -29.72 -8.91
N ASN A 68 27.72 -29.15 -8.69
CA ASN A 68 28.07 -27.80 -9.15
C ASN A 68 27.85 -27.59 -10.66
N ASP A 69 28.17 -28.61 -11.48
CA ASP A 69 28.06 -28.53 -12.94
C ASP A 69 26.67 -28.86 -13.49
N THR A 70 25.69 -29.16 -12.63
CA THR A 70 24.34 -29.55 -13.08
C THR A 70 23.73 -28.47 -13.96
N LEU A 71 23.81 -27.20 -13.55
CA LEU A 71 23.25 -26.08 -14.32
C LEU A 71 24.09 -25.71 -15.54
N ASN A 72 25.39 -26.02 -15.56
CA ASN A 72 26.25 -25.79 -16.73
C ASN A 72 25.86 -26.70 -17.92
N LYS A 73 25.29 -27.88 -17.63
CA LYS A 73 24.79 -28.81 -18.64
C LYS A 73 23.44 -28.40 -19.24
N TYR A 74 22.73 -27.45 -18.63
CA TYR A 74 21.39 -27.01 -19.05
C TYR A 74 21.27 -25.47 -19.03
N PRO A 75 21.76 -24.77 -20.07
CA PRO A 75 21.77 -23.31 -20.13
C PRO A 75 20.40 -22.66 -19.97
N GLU A 76 19.35 -23.27 -20.53
CA GLU A 76 17.97 -22.77 -20.41
C GLU A 76 17.49 -22.79 -18.95
N LEU A 77 17.69 -23.91 -18.25
CA LEU A 77 17.35 -24.04 -16.83
C LEU A 77 18.20 -23.08 -15.98
N LYS A 78 19.48 -22.91 -16.30
CA LYS A 78 20.35 -21.96 -15.61
C LYS A 78 19.81 -20.53 -15.72
N SER A 79 19.37 -20.13 -16.90
CA SER A 79 18.78 -18.80 -17.14
C SER A 79 17.49 -18.62 -16.33
N GLU A 80 16.63 -19.65 -16.28
CA GLU A 80 15.42 -19.61 -15.46
C GLU A 80 15.72 -19.50 -13.95
N VAL A 81 16.74 -20.22 -13.46
CA VAL A 81 17.19 -20.10 -12.07
C VAL A 81 17.66 -18.68 -11.78
N VAL A 82 18.51 -18.10 -12.63
CA VAL A 82 18.99 -16.72 -12.46
C VAL A 82 17.84 -15.73 -12.44
N ALA A 83 16.88 -15.85 -13.36
CA ALA A 83 15.69 -15.00 -13.39
C ALA A 83 14.86 -15.12 -12.10
N SER A 84 14.68 -16.34 -11.60
CA SER A 84 13.92 -16.61 -10.37
C SER A 84 14.62 -16.06 -9.12
N LEU A 85 15.95 -16.17 -9.04
CA LEU A 85 16.76 -15.56 -7.98
C LEU A 85 16.69 -14.02 -8.01
N HIS A 86 16.75 -13.43 -9.20
CA HIS A 86 16.59 -11.98 -9.34
C HIS A 86 15.19 -11.51 -8.91
N ALA A 87 14.15 -12.22 -9.32
CA ALA A 87 12.77 -11.91 -8.93
C ALA A 87 12.58 -11.98 -7.41
N SER A 88 13.09 -13.02 -6.75
CA SER A 88 12.97 -13.15 -5.28
C SER A 88 13.71 -12.06 -4.52
N MET A 89 14.90 -11.66 -5.01
CA MET A 89 15.63 -10.51 -4.45
C MET A 89 14.86 -9.20 -4.64
N LEU A 90 14.28 -8.96 -5.82
CA LEU A 90 13.50 -7.75 -6.11
C LEU A 90 12.25 -7.65 -5.21
N VAL A 91 11.52 -8.76 -5.03
CA VAL A 91 10.36 -8.81 -4.13
C VAL A 91 10.78 -8.51 -2.69
N ARG A 92 11.88 -9.10 -2.21
CA ARG A 92 12.37 -8.78 -0.87
C ARG A 92 12.86 -7.34 -0.75
N THR A 93 13.50 -6.75 -1.76
CA THR A 93 13.86 -5.33 -1.69
C THR A 93 12.65 -4.41 -1.70
N LYS A 94 11.60 -4.72 -2.47
CA LYS A 94 10.33 -3.96 -2.46
C LYS A 94 9.61 -4.09 -1.12
N ASN A 95 9.69 -5.26 -0.49
CA ASN A 95 9.05 -5.52 0.80
C ASN A 95 9.96 -5.14 2.00
N SER A 96 11.28 -5.02 1.83
CA SER A 96 12.22 -4.50 2.83
C SER A 96 12.42 -2.98 2.70
N SER A 97 11.94 -2.35 1.62
CA SER A 97 11.94 -0.90 1.44
C SER A 97 10.69 -0.23 2.01
N SER A 98 9.94 -0.87 2.89
CA SER A 98 9.07 -0.13 3.81
C SER A 98 9.92 0.45 4.94
N ASN A 99 10.75 1.44 4.59
CA ASN A 99 11.32 2.39 5.52
C ASN A 99 10.19 2.89 6.41
N ARG A 100 10.14 2.39 7.66
CA ARG A 100 9.27 2.94 8.71
C ARG A 100 9.47 4.45 8.80
N THR A 101 10.70 4.90 8.57
CA THR A 101 11.14 6.30 8.50
C THR A 101 10.49 7.08 7.34
N ASP A 102 10.38 6.51 6.14
CA ASP A 102 9.77 7.19 4.98
C ASP A 102 8.24 7.22 5.06
N LYS A 103 7.62 6.17 5.60
CA LYS A 103 6.17 6.18 5.88
C LYS A 103 5.84 7.17 7.00
N ILE A 104 6.62 7.23 8.08
CA ILE A 104 6.45 8.23 9.14
C ILE A 104 6.69 9.65 8.61
N GLY A 105 7.68 9.86 7.74
CA GLY A 105 7.93 11.13 7.07
C GLY A 105 6.73 11.59 6.24
N LYS A 106 6.22 10.69 5.38
CA LYS A 106 5.02 10.95 4.57
C LYS A 106 3.79 11.22 5.42
N PHE A 107 3.54 10.43 6.47
CA PHE A 107 2.42 10.68 7.39
C PHE A 107 2.58 11.98 8.17
N LYS A 108 3.79 12.37 8.58
CA LYS A 108 4.04 13.67 9.22
C LYS A 108 3.75 14.83 8.26
N GLU A 109 4.19 14.73 7.00
CA GLU A 109 3.89 15.72 5.98
C GLU A 109 2.39 15.81 5.67
N GLU A 110 1.71 14.66 5.59
CA GLU A 110 0.28 14.59 5.35
C GLU A 110 -0.52 15.16 6.53
N ILE A 111 -0.15 14.83 7.77
CA ILE A 111 -0.69 15.46 8.98
C ILE A 111 -0.45 16.97 8.94
N GLY A 112 0.73 17.43 8.53
CA GLY A 112 1.04 18.85 8.40
C GLY A 112 0.15 19.55 7.37
N ARG A 113 -0.09 18.92 6.22
CA ARG A 113 -1.01 19.42 5.19
C ARG A 113 -2.45 19.46 5.68
N LEU A 114 -2.93 18.40 6.31
CA LEU A 114 -4.28 18.31 6.86
C LEU A 114 -4.52 19.35 7.96
N LYS A 115 -3.56 19.56 8.86
CA LYS A 115 -3.65 20.61 9.90
C LYS A 115 -3.76 22.01 9.30
N LYS A 116 -2.97 22.32 8.26
CA LYS A 116 -3.07 23.60 7.55
C LYS A 116 -4.44 23.76 6.89
N TYR A 117 -4.92 22.71 6.23
CA TYR A 117 -6.24 22.72 5.59
C TYR A 117 -7.37 22.94 6.59
N ILE A 118 -7.35 22.25 7.74
CA ILE A 118 -8.30 22.44 8.83
C ILE A 118 -8.27 23.90 9.33
N SER A 119 -7.08 24.45 9.59
CA SER A 119 -6.94 25.85 10.05
C SER A 119 -7.51 26.87 9.06
N VAL A 120 -7.34 26.63 7.75
CA VAL A 120 -7.95 27.46 6.70
C VAL A 120 -9.48 27.34 6.73
N LEU A 121 -10.02 26.12 6.84
CA LEU A 121 -11.46 25.89 6.93
C LEU A 121 -12.08 26.50 8.20
N GLU A 122 -11.40 26.41 9.35
CA GLU A 122 -11.84 27.03 10.59
C GLU A 122 -11.91 28.56 10.46
N SER A 123 -10.87 29.17 9.87
CA SER A 123 -10.82 30.61 9.63
C SER A 123 -11.93 31.06 8.68
N TYR A 124 -12.11 30.32 7.58
CA TYR A 124 -13.17 30.58 6.62
C TYR A 124 -14.57 30.47 7.26
N THR A 125 -14.80 29.43 8.05
CA THR A 125 -16.07 29.21 8.75
C THR A 125 -16.34 30.33 9.76
N ALA A 126 -15.32 30.79 10.48
CA ALA A 126 -15.44 31.92 11.40
C ALA A 126 -15.82 33.21 10.67
N SER A 127 -15.18 33.51 9.54
CA SER A 127 -15.54 34.66 8.70
C SER A 127 -16.98 34.57 8.18
N GLN A 128 -17.40 33.40 7.70
CA GLN A 128 -18.78 33.20 7.24
C GLN A 128 -19.81 33.41 8.35
N LYS A 129 -19.51 32.98 9.59
CA LYS A 129 -20.40 33.22 10.74
C LYS A 129 -20.53 34.70 11.05
N LEU A 130 -19.44 35.46 10.99
CA LEU A 130 -19.48 36.91 11.21
C LEU A 130 -20.31 37.62 10.14
N GLU A 131 -20.13 37.25 8.86
CA GLU A 131 -20.94 37.80 7.77
C GLU A 131 -22.43 37.45 7.92
N LEU A 132 -22.76 36.23 8.35
CA LEU A 132 -24.14 35.85 8.63
C LEU A 132 -24.78 36.71 9.73
N VAL A 133 -24.06 36.97 10.82
CA VAL A 133 -24.53 37.85 11.91
C VAL A 133 -24.78 39.25 11.36
N ARG A 134 -23.82 39.81 10.62
CA ARG A 134 -23.93 41.13 10.01
C ARG A 134 -25.12 41.26 9.06
N VAL A 135 -25.34 40.24 8.22
CA VAL A 135 -26.49 40.22 7.30
C VAL A 135 -27.81 40.13 8.06
N ASN A 136 -27.86 39.34 9.13
CA ASN A 136 -29.06 39.25 9.97
C ASN A 136 -29.39 40.60 10.63
N GLU A 137 -28.40 41.30 11.18
CA GLU A 137 -28.58 42.64 11.77
C GLU A 137 -29.13 43.63 10.73
N LEU A 138 -28.55 43.65 9.52
CA LEU A 138 -29.03 44.50 8.42
C LEU A 138 -30.47 44.18 7.98
N LEU A 139 -30.83 42.89 7.97
CA LEU A 139 -32.19 42.45 7.66
C LEU A 139 -33.17 42.86 8.75
N GLU A 140 -32.79 42.73 10.02
CA GLU A 140 -33.60 43.14 11.16
C GLU A 140 -33.87 44.65 11.16
N ASP A 141 -32.84 45.47 10.93
CA ASP A 141 -32.98 46.92 10.74
C ASP A 141 -33.94 47.26 9.61
N LYS A 142 -33.84 46.54 8.49
CA LYS A 142 -34.72 46.76 7.33
C LYS A 142 -36.16 46.35 7.60
N VAL A 143 -36.39 45.24 8.31
CA VAL A 143 -37.71 44.82 8.76
C VAL A 143 -38.32 45.87 9.70
N ASN A 144 -37.54 46.37 10.67
CA ASN A 144 -37.97 47.42 11.58
C ASN A 144 -38.35 48.70 10.85
N SER A 145 -37.52 49.16 9.90
CA SER A 145 -37.80 50.33 9.07
C SER A 145 -39.08 50.18 8.25
N LEU A 146 -39.28 49.03 7.61
CA LEU A 146 -40.50 48.75 6.85
C LEU A 146 -41.74 48.70 7.74
N ASN A 147 -41.63 48.09 8.92
CA ASN A 147 -42.72 48.04 9.90
C ASN A 147 -43.12 49.44 10.38
N SER A 148 -42.15 50.32 10.65
CA SER A 148 -42.42 51.73 10.98
C SER A 148 -43.12 52.46 9.85
N ALA A 149 -42.68 52.29 8.60
CA ALA A 149 -43.32 52.89 7.44
C ALA A 149 -44.76 52.39 7.24
N ILE A 150 -45.00 51.09 7.41
CA ILE A 150 -46.35 50.49 7.37
C ILE A 150 -47.24 51.08 8.47
N ALA A 151 -46.73 51.22 9.69
CA ALA A 151 -47.48 51.80 10.80
C ALA A 151 -47.88 53.26 10.52
N GLU A 152 -46.98 54.05 9.94
CA GLU A 152 -47.25 55.43 9.54
C GLU A 152 -48.31 55.50 8.42
N LEU A 153 -48.19 54.65 7.39
CA LEU A 153 -49.18 54.57 6.31
C LEU A 153 -50.57 54.15 6.83
N LYS A 154 -50.63 53.18 7.74
CA LYS A 154 -51.90 52.78 8.39
C LYS A 154 -52.52 53.93 9.18
N ARG A 155 -51.71 54.74 9.88
CA ARG A 155 -52.19 55.94 10.59
C ARG A 155 -52.78 56.95 9.60
N LYS A 156 -52.03 57.32 8.56
CA LYS A 156 -52.50 58.26 7.51
C LYS A 156 -53.80 57.79 6.84
N LEU A 157 -53.92 56.50 6.55
CA LEU A 157 -55.15 55.93 5.97
C LEU A 157 -56.33 56.04 6.93
N ARG A 158 -56.12 55.80 8.23
CA ARG A 158 -57.17 55.95 9.25
C ARG A 158 -57.64 57.40 9.34
N ASP A 159 -56.71 58.34 9.35
CA ASP A 159 -57.02 59.78 9.44
C ASP A 159 -57.77 60.25 8.20
N ALA A 160 -57.41 59.75 7.00
CA ALA A 160 -58.10 60.05 5.76
C ALA A 160 -59.53 59.48 5.68
N ASN A 161 -59.79 58.33 6.32
CA ASN A 161 -61.12 57.71 6.37
C ASN A 161 -62.01 58.25 7.52
N SER A 162 -61.49 59.15 8.36
CA SER A 162 -62.21 59.75 9.49
C SER A 162 -62.68 61.19 9.22
N ASN A 163 -62.37 61.74 8.03
CA ASN A 163 -62.88 62.99 7.47
C ASN A 163 -63.90 62.69 6.37
#